data_AF-A0A060YAD6-F1
#
_entry.id   AF-A0A060YAD6-F1
#
_cell.length_a   1.000
_cell.length_b   1.000
_cell.length_c   1.000
_cell.angle_alpha   90.00
_cell.angle_beta   90.00
_cell.angle_gamma   90.00
#
_symmetry.space_group_name_H-M   'P 1'
#
loop_
_entity.id
_entity.type
_entity.pdbx_description
1 polymer ?
#
loop_
_entity_poly.entity_id
_entity_poly.type
_entity_poly.pdbx_seq_one_letter_code
_entity_poly.pdbx_strand_id
1 'polypeptide(L)'
;MELLKNSVAMQEQVLACKGFLVIGYTLEKSSKVHVTRSVLDIVLAFARYLSNLQNGVLLLKQLCDHILFNPAIWIHAPAKVQLVLYTYLSTEFISTVTIYNAIRRVGTVLQVMHTLKYYYWVVNPQDRSGVTPKGLDGPRPNQKEIHSLRAFLLLFVKQLIMKDYGVKEDELQSILNYLLTMHEDDNLMDVLQLLVALMSEHHGSMVQAFDQRNGVRAIYKLLASNSEGIRVQALKVLGYFLKHLPAKRKSEVMLGHGLFSLLNERLMLHSNQFSMTTYNVLFEILTEQICTQVIHKQHPDPDSNVKIVNPRESPLGIPPLNKSPLPTAACLTRPREPPLPYGRCQCYILANKCGA
;
A
#
# COMPACT_ATOMS: atom_id res chain seq x y z
N MET A 1 26.59 -23.58 -12.60
CA MET A 1 25.26 -23.62 -13.23
C MET A 1 25.26 -24.40 -14.54
N GLU A 2 26.33 -24.40 -15.33
CA GLU A 2 26.45 -25.24 -16.55
C GLU A 2 26.27 -26.74 -16.28
N LEU A 3 26.82 -27.27 -15.18
CA LEU A 3 26.59 -28.67 -14.77
C LEU A 3 25.10 -29.01 -14.58
N LEU A 4 24.30 -28.07 -14.06
CA LEU A 4 22.86 -28.25 -13.91
C LEU A 4 22.13 -28.16 -15.24
N LYS A 5 22.63 -27.42 -16.23
CA LYS A 5 22.01 -27.36 -17.55
C LYS A 5 22.15 -28.66 -18.33
N ASN A 6 23.24 -29.40 -18.09
CA ASN A 6 23.64 -30.55 -18.90
C ASN A 6 23.32 -31.91 -18.26
N SER A 7 22.78 -31.96 -17.03
CA SER A 7 22.54 -33.23 -16.32
C SER A 7 21.24 -33.23 -15.52
N VAL A 8 20.30 -34.08 -15.93
CA VAL A 8 19.03 -34.30 -15.21
C VAL A 8 19.28 -34.94 -13.83
N ALA A 9 20.19 -35.91 -13.74
CA ALA A 9 20.56 -36.51 -12.46
C ALA A 9 21.08 -35.47 -11.45
N MET A 10 21.88 -34.50 -11.93
CA MET A 10 22.35 -33.40 -11.09
C MET A 10 21.22 -32.44 -10.69
N GLN A 11 20.27 -32.18 -11.60
CA GLN A 11 19.07 -31.39 -11.29
C GLN A 11 18.24 -32.04 -10.17
N GLU A 12 17.99 -33.35 -10.26
CA GLU A 12 17.25 -34.12 -9.26
C GLU A 12 17.99 -34.16 -7.92
N GLN A 13 19.31 -34.36 -7.94
CA GLN A 13 20.13 -34.34 -6.72
C GLN A 13 20.10 -32.98 -6.03
N VAL A 14 20.27 -31.88 -6.79
CA VAL A 14 20.18 -30.52 -6.23
C VAL A 14 18.79 -30.26 -5.66
N LEU A 15 17.74 -30.72 -6.32
CA LEU A 15 16.39 -30.59 -5.80
C LEU A 15 16.21 -31.34 -4.47
N ALA A 16 16.63 -32.61 -4.42
CA ALA A 16 16.53 -33.48 -3.25
C ALA A 16 17.31 -32.94 -2.05
N CYS A 17 18.50 -32.40 -2.28
CA CYS A 17 19.36 -31.83 -1.24
C CYS A 17 19.07 -30.36 -0.91
N LYS A 18 18.03 -29.74 -1.50
CA LYS A 18 17.74 -28.29 -1.39
C LYS A 18 18.95 -27.43 -1.73
N GLY A 19 19.66 -27.73 -2.82
CA GLY A 19 20.95 -27.09 -3.13
C GLY A 19 20.86 -25.57 -3.27
N PHE A 20 19.75 -25.00 -3.74
CA PHE A 20 19.58 -23.53 -3.78
C PHE A 20 19.46 -22.88 -2.40
N LEU A 21 18.96 -23.61 -1.38
CA LEU A 21 19.01 -23.13 0.00
C LEU A 21 20.46 -23.03 0.49
N VAL A 22 21.27 -24.05 0.22
CA VAL A 22 22.70 -24.06 0.59
C VAL A 22 23.48 -22.98 -0.14
N ILE A 23 23.22 -22.80 -1.45
CA ILE A 23 23.83 -21.71 -2.24
C ILE A 23 23.40 -20.35 -1.69
N GLY A 24 22.10 -20.14 -1.45
CA GLY A 24 21.60 -18.89 -0.90
C GLY A 24 22.19 -18.56 0.47
N TYR A 25 22.28 -19.56 1.36
CA TYR A 25 22.92 -19.42 2.67
C TYR A 25 24.42 -19.10 2.55
N THR A 26 25.14 -19.79 1.66
CA THR A 26 26.55 -19.54 1.40
C THR A 26 26.77 -18.11 0.88
N LEU A 27 25.92 -17.64 -0.04
CA LEU A 27 25.96 -16.27 -0.55
C LEU A 27 25.72 -15.25 0.58
N GLU A 28 24.74 -15.49 1.45
CA GLU A 28 24.45 -14.62 2.60
C GLU A 28 25.64 -14.49 3.56
N LYS A 29 26.33 -15.61 3.84
CA LYS A 29 27.49 -15.68 4.75
C LYS A 29 28.81 -15.30 4.10
N SER A 30 28.90 -15.33 2.77
CA SER A 30 30.09 -14.92 2.05
C SER A 30 30.38 -13.43 2.22
N SER A 31 31.63 -13.03 1.91
CA SER A 31 31.98 -11.62 1.88
C SER A 31 31.06 -10.86 0.92
N LYS A 32 30.50 -9.73 1.38
CA LYS A 32 29.49 -8.96 0.63
C LYS A 32 30.03 -8.44 -0.71
N VAL A 33 31.35 -8.38 -0.88
CA VAL A 33 32.03 -8.04 -2.15
C VAL A 33 31.70 -9.00 -3.29
N HIS A 34 31.24 -10.22 -2.98
CA HIS A 34 30.91 -11.23 -3.97
C HIS A 34 29.49 -11.10 -4.53
N VAL A 35 28.60 -10.32 -3.90
CA VAL A 35 27.24 -10.09 -4.40
C VAL A 35 27.27 -9.00 -5.48
N THR A 36 27.78 -9.39 -6.65
CA THR A 36 28.07 -8.49 -7.78
C THR A 36 27.01 -8.57 -8.88
N ARG A 37 27.13 -7.67 -9.86
CA ARG A 37 26.31 -7.69 -11.08
C ARG A 37 26.42 -9.02 -11.84
N SER A 38 27.62 -9.58 -11.95
CA SER A 38 27.86 -10.85 -12.64
C SER A 38 27.14 -12.02 -11.98
N VAL A 39 27.12 -12.06 -10.63
CA VAL A 39 26.38 -13.09 -9.88
C VAL A 39 24.87 -12.95 -10.15
N LEU A 40 24.35 -11.72 -10.12
CA LEU A 40 22.95 -11.47 -10.47
C LEU A 40 22.64 -11.94 -11.90
N ASP A 41 23.45 -11.57 -12.89
CA ASP A 41 23.21 -11.94 -14.29
C ASP A 41 23.20 -13.46 -14.49
N ILE A 42 24.09 -14.20 -13.80
CA ILE A 42 24.11 -15.66 -13.81
C ILE A 42 22.80 -16.22 -13.21
N VAL A 43 22.36 -15.70 -12.07
CA VAL A 43 21.12 -16.13 -11.40
C VAL A 43 19.90 -15.84 -12.29
N LEU A 44 19.81 -14.66 -12.90
CA LEU A 44 18.69 -14.30 -13.78
C LEU A 44 18.67 -15.14 -15.07
N ALA A 45 19.84 -15.35 -15.69
CA ALA A 45 19.96 -16.24 -16.84
C ALA A 45 19.52 -17.67 -16.50
N PHE A 46 19.85 -18.15 -15.31
CA PHE A 46 19.44 -19.48 -14.87
C PHE A 46 17.94 -19.57 -14.54
N ALA A 47 17.34 -18.52 -13.97
CA ALA A 47 15.89 -18.45 -13.78
C ALA A 47 15.14 -18.57 -15.13
N ARG A 48 15.60 -17.84 -16.16
CA ARG A 48 15.07 -17.94 -17.53
C ARG A 48 15.29 -19.31 -18.17
N TYR A 49 16.43 -19.95 -17.90
CA TYR A 49 16.68 -21.31 -18.36
C TYR A 49 15.69 -22.30 -17.71
N LEU A 50 15.56 -22.26 -16.38
CA LEU A 50 14.66 -23.17 -15.64
C LEU A 50 13.19 -22.95 -16.01
N SER A 51 12.78 -21.71 -16.33
CA SER A 51 11.41 -21.41 -16.75
C SER A 51 11.03 -22.03 -18.11
N ASN A 52 12.03 -22.39 -18.92
CA ASN A 52 11.86 -23.03 -20.23
C ASN A 52 12.15 -24.54 -20.20
N LEU A 53 12.57 -25.07 -19.05
CA LEU A 53 12.87 -26.49 -18.88
C LEU A 53 11.62 -27.24 -18.41
N GLN A 54 11.27 -28.35 -19.07
CA GLN A 54 10.05 -29.12 -18.76
C GLN A 54 9.89 -29.48 -17.27
N ASN A 55 10.97 -29.93 -16.62
CA ASN A 55 10.97 -30.30 -15.20
C ASN A 55 11.62 -29.24 -14.29
N GLY A 56 11.80 -28.01 -14.80
CA GLY A 56 12.53 -26.95 -14.10
C GLY A 56 11.77 -26.24 -12.98
N VAL A 57 10.44 -26.40 -12.90
CA VAL A 57 9.56 -25.62 -12.02
C VAL A 57 9.94 -25.71 -10.54
N LEU A 58 10.28 -26.90 -10.03
CA LEU A 58 10.62 -27.09 -8.62
C LEU A 58 11.98 -26.44 -8.27
N LEU A 59 12.95 -26.55 -9.18
CA LEU A 59 14.24 -25.88 -9.04
C LEU A 59 14.09 -24.36 -9.13
N LEU A 60 13.25 -23.88 -10.04
CA LEU A 60 12.94 -22.45 -10.18
C LEU A 60 12.33 -21.91 -8.90
N LYS A 61 11.38 -22.64 -8.30
CA LYS A 61 10.79 -22.28 -7.02
C LYS A 61 11.84 -22.16 -5.91
N GLN A 62 12.76 -23.13 -5.79
CA GLN A 62 13.84 -23.03 -4.80
C GLN A 62 14.80 -21.86 -5.09
N LEU A 63 15.15 -21.61 -6.36
CA LEU A 63 15.97 -20.48 -6.77
C LEU A 63 15.30 -19.15 -6.37
N CYS A 64 14.00 -19.02 -6.60
CA CYS A 64 13.22 -17.85 -6.21
C CYS A 64 13.19 -17.67 -4.69
N ASP A 65 12.78 -18.70 -3.95
CA ASP A 65 12.56 -18.64 -2.50
C ASP A 65 13.86 -18.40 -1.72
N HIS A 66 14.98 -18.96 -2.17
CA HIS A 66 16.23 -18.93 -1.40
C HIS A 66 17.27 -17.93 -1.90
N ILE A 67 17.15 -17.46 -3.14
CA ILE A 67 18.09 -16.51 -3.73
C ILE A 67 17.38 -15.23 -4.15
N LEU A 68 16.48 -15.26 -5.15
CA LEU A 68 15.92 -14.02 -5.72
C LEU A 68 15.12 -13.19 -4.71
N PHE A 69 14.34 -13.85 -3.85
CA PHE A 69 13.49 -13.19 -2.86
C PHE A 69 14.12 -13.08 -1.47
N ASN A 70 15.41 -13.43 -1.33
CA ASN A 70 16.11 -13.36 -0.06
C ASN A 70 16.76 -11.97 0.15
N PRO A 71 16.16 -11.07 0.94
CA PRO A 71 16.71 -9.73 1.14
C PRO A 71 18.04 -9.72 1.89
N ALA A 72 18.37 -10.77 2.67
CA ALA A 72 19.63 -10.84 3.41
C ALA A 72 20.85 -10.95 2.49
N ILE A 73 20.66 -11.50 1.29
CA ILE A 73 21.70 -11.53 0.25
C ILE A 73 21.82 -10.14 -0.39
N TRP A 74 20.69 -9.56 -0.81
CA TRP A 74 20.70 -8.41 -1.71
C TRP A 74 20.87 -7.06 -1.03
N ILE A 75 20.47 -6.91 0.24
CA ILE A 75 20.52 -5.62 0.95
C ILE A 75 21.92 -4.99 0.96
N HIS A 76 22.97 -5.81 0.94
CA HIS A 76 24.36 -5.38 0.95
C HIS A 76 24.99 -5.23 -0.45
N ALA A 77 24.30 -5.65 -1.49
CA ALA A 77 24.78 -5.46 -2.87
C ALA A 77 24.78 -3.97 -3.22
N PRO A 78 25.62 -3.51 -4.16
CA PRO A 78 25.54 -2.14 -4.67
C PRO A 78 24.12 -1.81 -5.13
N ALA A 79 23.61 -0.61 -4.84
CA ALA A 79 22.22 -0.25 -5.13
C ALA A 79 21.84 -0.43 -6.61
N LYS A 80 22.77 -0.20 -7.54
CA LYS A 80 22.59 -0.47 -8.97
C LYS A 80 22.27 -1.95 -9.28
N VAL A 81 22.86 -2.89 -8.53
CA VAL A 81 22.58 -4.33 -8.69
C VAL A 81 21.19 -4.65 -8.16
N GLN A 82 20.82 -4.12 -7.00
CA GLN A 82 19.48 -4.30 -6.42
C GLN A 82 18.38 -3.73 -7.32
N LEU A 83 18.61 -2.54 -7.91
CA LEU A 83 17.68 -1.92 -8.84
C LEU A 83 17.40 -2.84 -10.03
N VAL A 84 18.44 -3.43 -10.62
CA VAL A 84 18.29 -4.34 -11.75
C VAL A 84 17.47 -5.56 -11.37
N LEU A 85 17.74 -6.16 -10.21
CA LEU A 85 16.97 -7.30 -9.71
C LEU A 85 15.50 -6.92 -9.56
N TYR A 86 15.18 -5.84 -8.85
CA TYR A 86 13.80 -5.48 -8.55
C TYR A 86 13.06 -4.93 -9.77
N THR A 87 13.74 -4.27 -10.71
CA THR A 87 13.18 -3.95 -12.02
C THR A 87 12.79 -5.23 -12.74
N TYR A 88 13.71 -6.19 -12.90
CA TYR A 88 13.42 -7.47 -13.55
C TYR A 88 12.25 -8.22 -12.90
N LEU A 89 12.22 -8.28 -11.56
CA LEU A 89 11.11 -8.89 -10.83
C LEU A 89 9.77 -8.21 -11.14
N SER A 90 9.75 -6.88 -11.13
CA SER A 90 8.53 -6.09 -11.35
C SER A 90 8.04 -6.06 -12.81
N THR A 91 8.85 -6.45 -13.79
CA THR A 91 8.51 -6.38 -15.22
C THR A 91 8.54 -7.75 -15.89
N GLU A 92 9.72 -8.19 -16.32
CA GLU A 92 9.93 -9.40 -17.12
C GLU A 92 9.56 -10.68 -16.37
N PHE A 93 9.92 -10.77 -15.09
CA PHE A 93 9.75 -11.99 -14.29
C PHE A 93 8.28 -12.38 -14.16
N ILE A 94 7.42 -11.44 -13.74
CA ILE A 94 5.98 -11.70 -13.62
C ILE A 94 5.38 -11.99 -14.98
N SER A 95 5.84 -11.33 -16.06
CA SER A 95 5.26 -11.50 -17.40
C SER A 95 5.34 -12.95 -17.90
N THR A 96 6.36 -13.71 -17.47
CA THR A 96 6.58 -15.10 -17.90
C THR A 96 5.61 -16.06 -17.18
N VAL A 97 4.73 -16.73 -17.93
CA VAL A 97 3.66 -17.59 -17.39
C VAL A 97 4.19 -18.74 -16.53
N THR A 98 5.24 -19.43 -16.97
CA THR A 98 5.83 -20.54 -16.22
C THR A 98 6.42 -20.09 -14.88
N ILE A 99 7.06 -18.91 -14.85
CA ILE A 99 7.56 -18.30 -13.63
C ILE A 99 6.41 -17.94 -12.68
N TYR A 100 5.39 -17.25 -13.21
CA TYR A 100 4.24 -16.84 -12.43
C TYR A 100 3.52 -18.03 -11.78
N ASN A 101 3.38 -19.14 -12.50
CA ASN A 101 2.77 -20.36 -11.98
C ASN A 101 3.65 -21.11 -10.96
N ALA A 102 4.98 -20.91 -11.00
CA ALA A 102 5.91 -21.55 -10.08
C ALA A 102 5.93 -20.90 -8.68
N ILE A 103 5.68 -19.59 -8.61
CA ILE A 103 5.76 -18.82 -7.37
C ILE A 103 4.50 -18.97 -6.51
N ARG A 104 4.68 -18.94 -5.19
CA ARG A 104 3.57 -18.92 -4.23
C ARG A 104 3.12 -17.48 -4.00
N ARG A 105 2.24 -16.97 -4.87
CA ARG A 105 1.82 -15.55 -4.89
C ARG A 105 1.58 -14.92 -3.50
N VAL A 106 0.73 -15.53 -2.67
CA VAL A 106 0.45 -15.07 -1.30
C VAL A 106 1.72 -14.99 -0.44
N GLY A 107 2.53 -16.06 -0.47
CA GLY A 107 3.79 -16.12 0.25
C GLY A 107 4.81 -15.09 -0.25
N THR A 108 4.84 -14.83 -1.56
CA THR A 108 5.70 -13.82 -2.16
C THR A 108 5.29 -12.41 -1.74
N VAL A 109 4.00 -12.07 -1.75
CA VAL A 109 3.52 -10.76 -1.26
C VAL A 109 3.92 -10.58 0.21
N LEU A 110 3.66 -11.57 1.07
CA LEU A 110 4.05 -11.54 2.47
C LEU A 110 5.57 -11.35 2.65
N GLN A 111 6.38 -12.06 1.84
CA GLN A 111 7.84 -11.95 1.86
C GLN A 111 8.33 -10.55 1.46
N VAL A 112 7.68 -9.91 0.48
CA VAL A 112 8.01 -8.52 0.10
C VAL A 112 7.63 -7.55 1.21
N MET A 113 6.45 -7.71 1.83
CA MET A 113 6.07 -6.88 2.99
C MET A 113 7.06 -7.03 4.15
N HIS A 114 7.54 -8.25 4.41
CA HIS A 114 8.60 -8.51 5.38
C HIS A 114 9.93 -7.86 4.97
N THR A 115 10.29 -7.92 3.69
CA THR A 115 11.48 -7.27 3.14
C THR A 115 11.45 -5.75 3.40
N LEU A 116 10.33 -5.10 3.10
CA LEU A 116 10.13 -3.68 3.40
C LEU A 116 10.18 -3.37 4.89
N LYS A 117 9.67 -4.26 5.73
CA LYS A 117 9.57 -4.07 7.19
C LYS A 117 10.95 -4.09 7.86
N TYR A 118 11.79 -5.05 7.50
CA TYR A 118 13.03 -5.32 8.23
C TYR A 118 14.29 -4.76 7.56
N TYR A 119 14.30 -4.61 6.23
CA TYR A 119 15.51 -4.29 5.47
C TYR A 119 15.47 -2.93 4.78
N TYR A 120 14.33 -2.57 4.15
CA TYR A 120 14.21 -1.36 3.32
C TYR A 120 13.44 -0.24 4.02
N TRP A 121 14.06 0.30 5.06
CA TRP A 121 13.61 1.47 5.81
C TRP A 121 14.63 2.60 5.70
N VAL A 122 14.14 3.84 5.72
CA VAL A 122 14.96 5.07 5.75
C VAL A 122 15.26 5.46 7.21
N VAL A 123 14.22 5.49 8.04
CA VAL A 123 14.31 5.68 9.49
C VAL A 123 14.28 4.33 10.17
N ASN A 124 15.16 4.10 11.15
CA ASN A 124 15.22 2.83 11.88
C ASN A 124 13.88 2.57 12.59
N PRO A 125 13.22 1.42 12.32
CA PRO A 125 11.88 1.15 12.82
C PRO A 125 11.82 0.64 14.27
N GLN A 126 12.96 0.53 14.95
CA GLN A 126 13.02 0.02 16.32
C GLN A 126 12.24 0.91 17.30
N ASP A 127 12.41 2.23 17.22
CA ASP A 127 11.86 3.16 18.22
C ASP A 127 10.35 3.35 18.08
N ARG A 128 9.86 3.58 16.86
CA ARG A 128 8.44 3.87 16.60
C ARG A 128 7.60 2.61 16.43
N SER A 129 8.20 1.51 15.98
CA SER A 129 7.49 0.29 15.60
C SER A 129 7.91 -0.96 16.38
N GLY A 130 8.93 -0.89 17.24
CA GLY A 130 9.43 -2.04 17.99
C GLY A 130 10.06 -3.12 17.11
N VAL A 131 10.38 -2.81 15.85
CA VAL A 131 10.91 -3.76 14.87
C VAL A 131 12.42 -3.77 14.94
N THR A 132 13.02 -4.92 15.26
CA THR A 132 14.47 -5.09 15.17
C THR A 132 14.90 -5.10 13.70
N PRO A 133 15.61 -4.07 13.21
CA PRO A 133 16.04 -4.02 11.82
C PRO A 133 17.04 -5.14 11.47
N LYS A 134 17.11 -5.50 10.18
CA LYS A 134 18.05 -6.49 9.63
C LYS A 134 18.94 -5.87 8.55
N GLY A 135 20.04 -6.55 8.22
CA GLY A 135 21.00 -6.10 7.20
C GLY A 135 21.87 -4.93 7.64
N LEU A 136 22.23 -4.88 8.92
CA LEU A 136 23.07 -3.83 9.51
C LEU A 136 24.58 -4.12 9.43
N ASP A 137 24.96 -5.36 9.12
CA ASP A 137 26.33 -5.91 9.11
C ASP A 137 27.16 -5.53 7.88
N GLY A 138 26.76 -4.50 7.13
CA GLY A 138 27.45 -4.11 5.91
C GLY A 138 26.92 -2.81 5.31
N PRO A 139 27.45 -2.40 4.13
CA PRO A 139 26.96 -1.22 3.44
C PRO A 139 25.47 -1.41 3.10
N ARG A 140 24.70 -0.35 3.28
CA ARG A 140 23.28 -0.28 2.90
C ARG A 140 23.09 0.81 1.85
N PRO A 141 22.07 0.72 0.98
CA PRO A 141 21.71 1.80 0.09
C PRO A 141 21.40 3.09 0.87
N ASN A 142 21.70 4.23 0.27
CA ASN A 142 21.35 5.53 0.86
C ASN A 142 19.83 5.80 0.75
N GLN A 143 19.36 6.87 1.40
CA GLN A 143 17.92 7.21 1.44
C GLN A 143 17.27 7.26 0.05
N LYS A 144 17.88 7.96 -0.92
CA LYS A 144 17.34 8.09 -2.28
C LYS A 144 17.22 6.73 -2.97
N GLU A 145 18.24 5.89 -2.81
CA GLU A 145 18.25 4.53 -3.35
C GLU A 145 17.19 3.65 -2.69
N ILE A 146 17.02 3.73 -1.37
CA ILE A 146 15.97 3.01 -0.64
C ILE A 146 14.58 3.38 -1.19
N HIS A 147 14.27 4.67 -1.39
CA HIS A 147 12.99 5.08 -1.99
C HIS A 147 12.76 4.43 -3.36
N SER A 148 13.77 4.45 -4.24
CA SER A 148 13.67 3.82 -5.56
C SER A 148 13.48 2.30 -5.48
N LEU A 149 14.20 1.63 -4.57
CA LEU A 149 14.11 0.19 -4.38
C LEU A 149 12.74 -0.23 -3.82
N ARG A 150 12.19 0.52 -2.86
CA ARG A 150 10.83 0.29 -2.33
C ARG A 150 9.78 0.45 -3.43
N ALA A 151 9.91 1.44 -4.30
CA ALA A 151 8.99 1.64 -5.41
C ALA A 151 8.95 0.41 -6.34
N PHE A 152 10.09 -0.17 -6.71
CA PHE A 152 10.12 -1.39 -7.52
C PHE A 152 9.61 -2.63 -6.77
N LEU A 153 9.89 -2.77 -5.47
CA LEU A 153 9.34 -3.86 -4.65
C LEU A 153 7.80 -3.78 -4.57
N LEU A 154 7.24 -2.58 -4.40
CA LEU A 154 5.80 -2.38 -4.36
C LEU A 154 5.14 -2.49 -5.74
N LEU A 155 5.84 -2.08 -6.80
CA LEU A 155 5.42 -2.36 -8.18
C LEU A 155 5.36 -3.86 -8.43
N PHE A 156 6.35 -4.62 -7.95
CA PHE A 156 6.34 -6.09 -8.03
C PHE A 156 5.10 -6.67 -7.32
N VAL A 157 4.77 -6.21 -6.11
CA VAL A 157 3.52 -6.61 -5.42
C VAL A 157 2.27 -6.24 -6.21
N LYS A 158 2.20 -5.01 -6.75
CA LYS A 158 1.08 -4.56 -7.58
C LYS A 158 0.87 -5.49 -8.78
N GLN A 159 1.94 -5.77 -9.52
CA GLN A 159 1.89 -6.62 -10.71
C GLN A 159 1.50 -8.06 -10.38
N LEU A 160 1.95 -8.60 -9.23
CA LEU A 160 1.51 -9.92 -8.77
C LEU A 160 0.01 -9.95 -8.51
N ILE A 161 -0.51 -8.92 -7.83
CA ILE A 161 -1.92 -8.85 -7.46
C ILE A 161 -2.82 -8.68 -8.69
N MET A 162 -2.39 -7.85 -9.64
CA MET A 162 -3.17 -7.46 -10.81
C MET A 162 -3.20 -8.49 -11.95
N LYS A 163 -2.36 -9.53 -11.92
CA LYS A 163 -2.19 -10.43 -13.08
C LYS A 163 -3.40 -11.33 -13.40
N ASP A 164 -4.18 -11.75 -12.39
CA ASP A 164 -5.32 -12.67 -12.57
C ASP A 164 -6.65 -12.05 -12.08
N TYR A 165 -7.47 -12.84 -11.36
CA TYR A 165 -8.78 -12.50 -10.78
C TYR A 165 -8.74 -11.47 -9.64
N GLY A 166 -7.68 -10.67 -9.55
CA GLY A 166 -7.45 -9.67 -8.51
C GLY A 166 -6.92 -10.24 -7.20
N VAL A 167 -7.09 -9.48 -6.12
CA VAL A 167 -6.43 -9.73 -4.82
C VAL A 167 -6.97 -10.95 -4.09
N LYS A 168 -6.09 -11.71 -3.44
CA LYS A 168 -6.48 -12.72 -2.45
C LYS A 168 -6.55 -12.10 -1.06
N GLU A 169 -7.49 -12.55 -0.23
CA GLU A 169 -7.70 -11.96 1.10
C GLU A 169 -6.43 -11.96 1.97
N ASP A 170 -5.59 -12.99 1.87
CA ASP A 170 -4.35 -13.10 2.64
C ASP A 170 -3.24 -12.17 2.14
N GLU A 171 -3.24 -11.84 0.84
CA GLU A 171 -2.32 -10.85 0.27
C GLU A 171 -2.66 -9.46 0.83
N LEU A 172 -3.94 -9.09 0.79
CA LEU A 172 -4.40 -7.84 1.36
C LEU A 172 -4.19 -7.80 2.88
N GLN A 173 -4.43 -8.91 3.59
CA GLN A 173 -4.18 -8.98 5.03
C GLN A 173 -2.71 -8.66 5.36
N SER A 174 -1.75 -9.14 4.56
CA SER A 174 -0.33 -8.84 4.78
C SER A 174 0.00 -7.35 4.61
N ILE A 175 -0.64 -6.69 3.64
CA ILE A 175 -0.52 -5.23 3.39
C ILE A 175 -1.15 -4.45 4.55
N LEU A 176 -2.36 -4.83 4.99
CA LEU A 176 -3.05 -4.19 6.11
C LEU A 176 -2.27 -4.36 7.43
N ASN A 177 -1.70 -5.54 7.68
CA ASN A 177 -0.85 -5.79 8.84
C ASN A 177 0.39 -4.91 8.85
N TYR A 178 1.00 -4.65 7.68
CA TYR A 178 2.09 -3.71 7.56
C TYR A 178 1.64 -2.30 7.98
N LEU A 179 0.54 -1.80 7.42
CA LEU A 179 0.00 -0.47 7.74
C LEU A 179 -0.39 -0.33 9.22
N LEU A 180 -0.86 -1.39 9.86
CA LEU A 180 -1.23 -1.42 11.27
C LEU A 180 -0.01 -1.42 12.21
N THR A 181 1.10 -2.04 11.82
CA THR A 181 2.26 -2.25 12.71
C THR A 181 3.45 -1.32 12.45
N MET A 182 3.54 -0.74 11.25
CA MET A 182 4.60 0.19 10.89
C MET A 182 4.24 1.64 11.25
N HIS A 183 5.24 2.44 11.58
CA HIS A 183 5.06 3.82 12.00
C HIS A 183 5.97 4.79 11.24
N GLU A 184 6.82 4.32 10.34
CA GLU A 184 7.75 5.14 9.57
C GLU A 184 7.01 5.80 8.40
N ASP A 185 6.96 7.13 8.40
CA ASP A 185 6.00 7.86 7.55
C ASP A 185 6.24 7.64 6.05
N ASP A 186 7.50 7.61 5.61
CA ASP A 186 7.87 7.33 4.21
C ASP A 186 7.50 5.91 3.78
N ASN A 187 7.63 4.93 4.68
CA ASN A 187 7.27 3.54 4.39
C ASN A 187 5.75 3.38 4.32
N LEU A 188 5.02 4.02 5.25
CA LEU A 188 3.55 4.02 5.26
C LEU A 188 2.99 4.71 4.02
N MET A 189 3.57 5.83 3.60
CA MET A 189 3.16 6.55 2.40
C MET A 189 3.25 5.66 1.14
N ASP A 190 4.39 4.99 0.92
CA ASP A 190 4.57 4.14 -0.26
C ASP A 190 3.54 2.98 -0.29
N VAL A 191 3.27 2.35 0.87
CA VAL A 191 2.30 1.25 0.96
C VAL A 191 0.86 1.75 0.82
N LEU A 192 0.54 2.94 1.31
CA LEU A 192 -0.75 3.58 1.09
C LEU A 192 -0.98 3.90 -0.39
N GLN A 193 0.03 4.40 -1.10
CA GLN A 193 -0.06 4.66 -2.54
C GLN A 193 -0.29 3.38 -3.33
N LEU A 194 0.35 2.27 -2.95
CA LEU A 194 0.04 0.95 -3.50
C LEU A 194 -1.45 0.60 -3.29
N LEU A 195 -1.96 0.78 -2.08
CA LEU A 195 -3.34 0.43 -1.74
C LEU A 195 -4.35 1.30 -2.50
N VAL A 196 -4.07 2.60 -2.67
CA VAL A 196 -4.88 3.50 -3.51
C VAL A 196 -4.90 3.03 -4.96
N ALA A 197 -3.73 2.70 -5.53
CA ALA A 197 -3.64 2.21 -6.90
C ALA A 197 -4.43 0.90 -7.12
N LEU A 198 -4.31 -0.04 -6.18
CA LEU A 198 -5.05 -1.30 -6.24
C LEU A 198 -6.57 -1.07 -6.14
N MET A 199 -7.01 -0.22 -5.21
CA MET A 199 -8.42 0.13 -5.05
C MET A 199 -8.98 0.84 -6.29
N SER A 200 -8.20 1.70 -6.95
CA SER A 200 -8.65 2.43 -8.13
C SER A 200 -8.70 1.56 -9.39
N GLU A 201 -7.73 0.66 -9.58
CA GLU A 201 -7.57 -0.11 -10.83
C GLU A 201 -8.29 -1.46 -10.78
N HIS A 202 -8.53 -2.03 -9.60
CA HIS A 202 -9.13 -3.36 -9.43
C HIS A 202 -10.15 -3.40 -8.28
N HIS A 203 -11.08 -2.44 -8.25
CA HIS A 203 -12.04 -2.22 -7.16
C HIS A 203 -12.88 -3.46 -6.78
N GLY A 204 -13.29 -4.31 -7.73
CA GLY A 204 -14.22 -5.42 -7.49
C GLY A 204 -13.80 -6.36 -6.35
N SER A 205 -12.66 -7.05 -6.51
CA SER A 205 -12.14 -7.94 -5.45
C SER A 205 -11.47 -7.19 -4.30
N MET A 206 -10.91 -6.00 -4.55
CA MET A 206 -10.27 -5.19 -3.51
C MET A 206 -11.26 -4.72 -2.44
N VAL A 207 -12.43 -4.21 -2.83
CA VAL A 207 -13.46 -3.73 -1.90
C VAL A 207 -13.99 -4.88 -1.06
N GLN A 208 -14.27 -6.03 -1.69
CA GLN A 208 -14.72 -7.24 -0.99
C GLN A 208 -13.69 -7.71 0.04
N ALA A 209 -12.44 -7.91 -0.37
CA ALA A 209 -11.38 -8.37 0.52
C ALA A 209 -11.11 -7.36 1.64
N PHE A 210 -11.18 -6.06 1.35
CA PHE A 210 -10.97 -5.01 2.34
C PHE A 210 -12.05 -4.98 3.42
N ASP A 211 -13.32 -5.17 3.03
CA ASP A 211 -14.43 -5.29 3.99
C ASP A 211 -14.26 -6.53 4.86
N GLN A 212 -14.03 -7.70 4.25
CA GLN A 212 -13.86 -8.98 4.96
C GLN A 212 -12.68 -8.96 5.95
N ARG A 213 -11.60 -8.25 5.62
CA ARG A 213 -10.42 -8.09 6.50
C ARG A 213 -10.52 -6.91 7.46
N ASN A 214 -11.68 -6.26 7.57
CA ASN A 214 -11.90 -5.09 8.42
C ASN A 214 -10.87 -3.97 8.16
N GLY A 215 -10.52 -3.72 6.89
CA GLY A 215 -9.47 -2.80 6.47
C GLY A 215 -9.66 -1.37 6.98
N VAL A 216 -10.90 -0.97 7.27
CA VAL A 216 -11.24 0.32 7.89
C VAL A 216 -10.48 0.56 9.20
N ARG A 217 -10.14 -0.51 9.96
CA ARG A 217 -9.32 -0.40 11.18
C ARG A 217 -7.94 0.20 10.91
N ALA A 218 -7.31 -0.19 9.80
CA ALA A 218 -6.03 0.38 9.38
C ALA A 218 -6.16 1.86 9.04
N ILE A 219 -7.25 2.26 8.39
CA ILE A 219 -7.53 3.67 8.07
C ILE A 219 -7.63 4.49 9.35
N TYR A 220 -8.42 4.09 10.33
CA TYR A 220 -8.55 4.85 11.58
C TYR A 220 -7.24 5.04 12.32
N LYS A 221 -6.40 4.01 12.36
CA LYS A 221 -5.06 4.12 12.94
C LYS A 221 -4.24 5.18 12.21
N LEU A 222 -4.30 5.22 10.89
CA LEU A 222 -3.52 6.15 10.07
C LEU A 222 -4.06 7.58 10.08
N LEU A 223 -5.35 7.78 10.36
CA LEU A 223 -5.93 9.12 10.53
C LEU A 223 -5.42 9.85 11.78
N ALA A 224 -4.85 9.14 12.74
CA ALA A 224 -4.15 9.72 13.90
C ALA A 224 -2.68 10.08 13.61
N SER A 225 -2.21 9.91 12.36
CA SER A 225 -0.84 10.28 12.00
C SER A 225 -0.62 11.78 12.04
N ASN A 226 0.57 12.19 12.50
CA ASN A 226 1.01 13.59 12.41
C ASN A 226 1.25 14.03 10.96
N SER A 227 1.55 13.10 10.06
CA SER A 227 1.74 13.39 8.64
C SER A 227 0.40 13.57 7.95
N GLU A 228 0.10 14.80 7.51
CA GLU A 228 -1.12 15.09 6.74
C GLU A 228 -1.21 14.22 5.49
N GLY A 229 -0.09 14.01 4.78
CA GLY A 229 -0.07 13.18 3.57
C GLY A 229 -0.56 11.75 3.83
N ILE A 230 -0.15 11.13 4.96
CA ILE A 230 -0.64 9.80 5.36
C ILE A 230 -2.13 9.83 5.61
N ARG A 231 -2.63 10.84 6.35
CA ARG A 231 -4.07 10.98 6.62
C ARG A 231 -4.85 11.12 5.31
N VAL A 232 -4.39 11.97 4.39
CA VAL A 232 -5.02 12.20 3.08
C VAL A 232 -5.06 10.92 2.25
N GLN A 233 -3.95 10.18 2.16
CA GLN A 233 -3.94 8.92 1.41
C GLN A 233 -4.82 7.84 2.05
N ALA A 234 -4.86 7.76 3.39
CA ALA A 234 -5.76 6.87 4.10
C ALA A 234 -7.24 7.22 3.81
N LEU A 235 -7.59 8.51 3.76
CA LEU A 235 -8.90 8.98 3.34
C LEU A 235 -9.20 8.62 1.87
N LYS A 236 -8.23 8.69 0.97
CA LYS A 236 -8.42 8.25 -0.43
C LYS A 236 -8.74 6.76 -0.53
N VAL A 237 -8.04 5.90 0.21
CA VAL A 237 -8.38 4.46 0.29
C VAL A 237 -9.82 4.27 0.77
N LEU A 238 -10.22 4.99 1.83
CA LEU A 238 -11.59 4.95 2.34
C LEU A 238 -12.61 5.45 1.32
N GLY A 239 -12.29 6.51 0.58
CA GLY A 239 -13.12 7.05 -0.48
C GLY A 239 -13.38 6.04 -1.59
N TYR A 240 -12.34 5.37 -2.09
CA TYR A 240 -12.52 4.30 -3.08
C TYR A 240 -13.34 3.14 -2.52
N PHE A 241 -13.10 2.75 -1.27
CA PHE A 241 -13.88 1.71 -0.61
C PHE A 241 -15.37 2.08 -0.59
N LEU A 242 -15.72 3.28 -0.09
CA LEU A 242 -17.10 3.74 0.02
C LEU A 242 -17.78 3.96 -1.33
N LYS A 243 -17.04 4.40 -2.35
CA LYS A 243 -17.54 4.62 -3.72
C LYS A 243 -18.05 3.33 -4.36
N HIS A 244 -17.39 2.21 -4.09
CA HIS A 244 -17.67 0.93 -4.75
C HIS A 244 -18.42 -0.06 -3.86
N LEU A 245 -18.73 0.30 -2.61
CA LEU A 245 -19.45 -0.54 -1.67
C LEU A 245 -20.95 -0.61 -2.03
N PRO A 246 -21.60 -1.79 -1.99
CA PRO A 246 -23.04 -1.90 -2.21
C PRO A 246 -23.83 -1.05 -1.22
N ALA A 247 -24.92 -0.40 -1.68
CA ALA A 247 -25.67 0.58 -0.89
C ALA A 247 -26.10 0.08 0.51
N LYS A 248 -26.61 -1.15 0.60
CA LYS A 248 -26.99 -1.77 1.89
C LYS A 248 -25.79 -1.88 2.84
N ARG A 249 -24.70 -2.46 2.35
CA ARG A 249 -23.48 -2.67 3.14
C ARG A 249 -22.84 -1.34 3.54
N LYS A 250 -22.91 -0.35 2.66
CA LYS A 250 -22.47 1.02 2.94
C LYS A 250 -23.25 1.66 4.07
N SER A 251 -24.57 1.53 4.11
CA SER A 251 -25.38 2.00 5.24
C SER A 251 -24.97 1.31 6.55
N GLU A 252 -24.73 0.00 6.53
CA GLU A 252 -24.24 -0.75 7.71
C GLU A 252 -22.88 -0.23 8.20
N VAL A 253 -21.94 0.02 7.29
CA VAL A 253 -20.62 0.56 7.64
C VAL A 253 -20.71 2.01 8.15
N MET A 254 -21.51 2.85 7.50
CA MET A 254 -21.66 4.26 7.85
C MET A 254 -22.39 4.47 9.18
N LEU A 255 -23.53 3.79 9.37
CA LEU A 255 -24.42 3.96 10.52
C LEU A 255 -24.16 2.93 11.62
N GLY A 256 -24.08 1.64 11.26
CA GLY A 256 -23.96 0.54 12.23
C GLY A 256 -22.61 0.51 12.97
N HIS A 257 -21.53 0.97 12.33
CA HIS A 257 -20.21 1.09 12.95
C HIS A 257 -19.82 2.52 13.32
N GLY A 258 -20.73 3.49 13.15
CA GLY A 258 -20.48 4.89 13.49
C GLY A 258 -19.30 5.52 12.75
N LEU A 259 -19.06 5.13 11.48
CA LEU A 259 -17.86 5.52 10.74
C LEU A 259 -17.64 7.03 10.72
N PHE A 260 -18.70 7.82 10.53
CA PHE A 260 -18.60 9.28 10.59
C PHE A 260 -18.20 9.82 11.96
N SER A 261 -18.71 9.23 13.06
CA SER A 261 -18.32 9.64 14.41
C SER A 261 -16.83 9.39 14.63
N LEU A 262 -16.36 8.19 14.26
CA LEU A 262 -14.97 7.81 14.41
C LEU A 262 -14.04 8.62 13.49
N LEU A 263 -14.47 8.93 12.26
CA LEU A 263 -13.74 9.84 11.37
C LEU A 263 -13.66 11.24 11.98
N ASN A 264 -14.77 11.76 12.49
CA ASN A 264 -14.82 13.08 13.12
C ASN A 264 -13.87 13.13 14.32
N GLU A 265 -13.96 12.17 15.24
CA GLU A 265 -13.06 12.07 16.41
C GLU A 265 -11.58 12.06 16.00
N ARG A 266 -11.22 11.29 14.96
CA ARG A 266 -9.83 11.20 14.49
C ARG A 266 -9.37 12.48 13.79
N LEU A 267 -10.20 13.08 12.95
CA LEU A 267 -9.87 14.34 12.27
C LEU A 267 -9.77 15.50 13.26
N MET A 268 -10.56 15.49 14.34
CA MET A 268 -10.53 16.52 15.38
C MET A 268 -9.21 16.57 16.14
N LEU A 269 -8.41 15.49 16.17
CA LEU A 269 -7.04 15.48 16.70
C LEU A 269 -6.14 16.51 16.03
N HIS A 270 -6.47 16.92 14.80
CA HIS A 270 -5.70 17.85 14.00
C HIS A 270 -6.52 19.07 13.55
N SER A 271 -7.62 19.35 14.24
CA SER A 271 -8.59 20.43 13.91
C SER A 271 -7.98 21.83 13.82
N ASN A 272 -6.83 22.06 14.46
CA ASN A 272 -6.08 23.31 14.38
C ASN A 272 -5.34 23.50 13.03
N GLN A 273 -5.32 22.49 12.15
CA GLN A 273 -4.56 22.45 10.89
C GLN A 273 -5.42 21.93 9.72
N PHE A 274 -6.67 22.39 9.61
CA PHE A 274 -7.53 21.96 8.51
C PHE A 274 -7.14 22.67 7.20
N SER A 275 -6.33 22.01 6.38
CA SER A 275 -5.82 22.56 5.13
C SER A 275 -6.78 22.35 3.94
N MET A 276 -6.54 23.06 2.85
CA MET A 276 -7.21 22.83 1.57
C MET A 276 -7.04 21.38 1.08
N THR A 277 -5.90 20.75 1.32
CA THR A 277 -5.64 19.36 0.92
C THR A 277 -6.58 18.39 1.66
N THR A 278 -6.77 18.60 2.96
CA THR A 278 -7.68 17.80 3.78
C THR A 278 -9.14 18.06 3.39
N TYR A 279 -9.50 19.31 3.13
CA TYR A 279 -10.82 19.66 2.60
C TYR A 279 -11.12 18.93 1.28
N ASN A 280 -10.20 18.98 0.32
CA ASN A 280 -10.37 18.39 -1.00
C ASN A 280 -10.65 16.88 -0.93
N VAL A 281 -9.87 16.11 -0.15
CA VAL A 281 -10.11 14.67 -0.06
C VAL A 281 -11.45 14.34 0.62
N LEU A 282 -11.89 15.15 1.58
CA LEU A 282 -13.22 14.99 2.18
C LEU A 282 -14.32 15.35 1.17
N PHE A 283 -14.13 16.39 0.38
CA PHE A 283 -15.04 16.76 -0.71
C PHE A 283 -15.13 15.66 -1.78
N GLU A 284 -14.00 15.06 -2.17
CA GLU A 284 -13.95 13.89 -3.04
C GLU A 284 -14.79 12.73 -2.46
N ILE A 285 -14.70 12.45 -1.15
CA ILE A 285 -15.49 11.40 -0.48
C ILE A 285 -16.99 11.73 -0.46
N LEU A 286 -17.34 12.98 -0.18
CA LEU A 286 -18.72 13.45 -0.14
C LEU A 286 -19.41 13.31 -1.50
N THR A 287 -18.67 13.58 -2.58
CA THR A 287 -19.15 13.54 -3.97
C THR A 287 -18.90 12.20 -4.68
N GLU A 288 -18.12 11.31 -4.07
CA GLU A 288 -17.61 10.05 -4.65
C GLU A 288 -16.76 10.22 -5.92
N GLN A 289 -16.22 11.41 -6.13
CA GLN A 289 -15.31 11.73 -7.22
C GLN A 289 -13.86 11.63 -6.76
N ILE A 290 -13.45 10.43 -6.33
CA ILE A 290 -12.11 10.18 -5.80
C ILE A 290 -11.05 10.25 -6.90
N CYS A 291 -10.04 11.10 -6.69
CA CYS A 291 -8.85 11.18 -7.54
C CYS A 291 -7.70 10.39 -6.90
N THR A 292 -6.85 9.73 -7.70
CA THR A 292 -5.64 9.08 -7.16
C THR A 292 -4.58 10.10 -6.73
N GLN A 293 -4.50 11.24 -7.41
CA GLN A 293 -3.56 12.31 -7.09
C GLN A 293 -4.04 13.13 -5.89
N VAL A 294 -3.08 13.66 -5.13
CA VAL A 294 -3.35 14.59 -4.04
C VAL A 294 -3.51 15.99 -4.60
N ILE A 295 -4.65 16.61 -4.32
CA ILE A 295 -4.97 17.96 -4.81
C ILE A 295 -4.74 18.95 -3.67
N HIS A 296 -3.83 19.90 -3.88
CA HIS A 296 -3.46 20.91 -2.89
C HIS A 296 -4.14 22.27 -3.10
N LYS A 297 -4.68 22.50 -4.29
CA LYS A 297 -5.36 23.74 -4.68
C LYS A 297 -6.88 23.57 -4.59
N GLN A 298 -7.61 24.66 -4.56
CA GLN A 298 -9.07 24.62 -4.58
C GLN A 298 -9.57 23.86 -5.81
N HIS A 299 -10.61 23.05 -5.64
CA HIS A 299 -11.33 22.46 -6.76
C HIS A 299 -11.95 23.56 -7.63
N PRO A 300 -12.10 23.34 -8.96
CA PRO A 300 -12.96 24.17 -9.78
C PRO A 300 -14.36 24.24 -9.19
N ASP A 301 -15.08 25.33 -9.45
CA ASP A 301 -16.46 25.46 -8.99
C ASP A 301 -17.28 24.25 -9.48
N PRO A 302 -18.04 23.60 -8.58
CA PRO A 302 -18.82 22.42 -8.93
C PRO A 302 -19.85 22.77 -10.01
N ASP A 303 -19.88 21.97 -11.07
CA ASP A 303 -20.91 22.09 -12.10
C ASP A 303 -22.27 21.57 -11.59
N SER A 304 -23.32 21.73 -12.39
CA SER A 304 -24.67 21.25 -12.05
C SER A 304 -24.80 19.72 -11.91
N ASN A 305 -23.75 18.95 -12.24
CA ASN A 305 -23.75 17.50 -12.17
C ASN A 305 -23.14 16.97 -10.86
N VAL A 306 -22.40 17.79 -10.11
CA VAL A 306 -21.84 17.40 -8.81
C VAL A 306 -22.94 17.31 -7.77
N LYS A 307 -23.11 16.12 -7.18
CA LYS A 307 -24.09 15.85 -6.11
C LYS A 307 -23.38 15.33 -4.87
N ILE A 308 -23.89 15.69 -3.70
CA ILE A 308 -23.46 15.10 -2.43
C ILE A 308 -24.08 13.70 -2.35
N VAL A 309 -23.23 12.69 -2.33
CA VAL A 309 -23.63 11.27 -2.30
C VAL A 309 -23.45 10.67 -0.91
N ASN A 310 -22.56 11.21 -0.07
CA ASN A 310 -22.34 10.75 1.31
C ASN A 310 -22.52 11.88 2.33
N PRO A 311 -23.15 11.61 3.49
CA PRO A 311 -24.08 10.50 3.78
C PRO A 311 -25.45 10.76 3.13
N ARG A 312 -26.03 9.76 2.44
CA ARG A 312 -27.43 9.84 1.98
C ARG A 312 -28.43 9.87 3.14
N GLU A 313 -28.06 9.29 4.27
CA GLU A 313 -28.87 9.28 5.48
C GLU A 313 -28.04 9.77 6.66
N SER A 314 -28.32 11.00 7.08
CA SER A 314 -27.90 11.45 8.40
C SER A 314 -28.71 10.65 9.44
N PRO A 315 -28.08 10.13 10.52
CA PRO A 315 -28.82 9.52 11.63
C PRO A 315 -29.81 10.48 12.32
N LEU A 316 -29.77 11.78 11.96
CA LEU A 316 -30.69 12.82 12.44
C LEU A 316 -31.94 13.00 11.56
N GLY A 317 -32.19 12.16 10.54
CA GLY A 317 -33.37 12.32 9.67
C GLY A 317 -33.35 13.60 8.84
N ILE A 318 -32.16 14.19 8.62
CA ILE A 318 -32.00 15.37 7.76
C ILE A 318 -32.20 14.90 6.32
N PRO A 319 -33.17 15.46 5.57
CA PRO A 319 -33.41 15.08 4.19
C PRO A 319 -32.14 15.33 3.36
N PRO A 320 -31.90 14.52 2.30
CA PRO A 320 -30.74 14.70 1.44
C PRO A 320 -30.70 16.15 0.93
N LEU A 321 -29.51 16.75 0.93
CA LEU A 321 -29.19 18.10 0.43
C LEU A 321 -29.54 18.33 -1.06
N ASN A 322 -30.28 17.42 -1.69
CA ASN A 322 -30.71 17.41 -3.09
C ASN A 322 -31.66 18.56 -3.49
N LYS A 323 -31.86 19.59 -2.66
CA LYS A 323 -32.72 20.74 -2.99
C LYS A 323 -32.13 22.11 -2.60
N SER A 324 -30.82 22.22 -2.39
CA SER A 324 -30.18 23.52 -2.16
C SER A 324 -29.11 23.74 -3.22
N PRO A 325 -29.08 24.87 -3.95
CA PRO A 325 -27.90 25.24 -4.70
C PRO A 325 -26.71 25.27 -3.73
N LEU A 326 -25.56 24.75 -4.16
CA LEU A 326 -24.31 24.83 -3.42
C LEU A 326 -24.14 26.28 -2.94
N PRO A 327 -23.80 26.53 -1.65
CA PRO A 327 -23.59 27.88 -1.19
C PRO A 327 -22.43 28.47 -2.00
N THR A 328 -22.77 29.43 -2.87
CA THR A 328 -21.80 30.30 -3.51
C THR A 328 -21.05 31.07 -2.41
N ALA A 329 -19.79 31.41 -2.66
CA ALA A 329 -18.84 32.02 -1.73
C ALA A 329 -19.25 33.39 -1.11
N ALA A 330 -20.52 33.80 -1.25
CA ALA A 330 -21.05 35.09 -0.81
C ALA A 330 -21.50 35.13 0.66
N CYS A 331 -21.50 34.03 1.41
CA CYS A 331 -21.94 34.01 2.82
C CYS A 331 -20.89 34.52 3.84
N LEU A 332 -19.76 35.07 3.42
CA LEU A 332 -18.67 35.52 4.31
C LEU A 332 -18.85 36.92 4.93
N THR A 333 -20.03 37.54 4.85
CA THR A 333 -20.26 38.86 5.49
C THR A 333 -21.60 38.95 6.20
N ARG A 334 -21.66 38.59 7.51
CA ARG A 334 -22.63 39.16 8.46
C ARG A 334 -22.17 38.97 9.93
N PRO A 335 -22.50 39.91 10.84
CA PRO A 335 -21.87 40.01 12.16
C PRO A 335 -22.49 39.08 13.21
N ARG A 336 -21.72 38.83 14.27
CA ARG A 336 -21.95 37.89 15.39
C ARG A 336 -23.22 38.19 16.20
N GLU A 337 -24.04 37.16 16.45
CA GLU A 337 -25.11 37.16 17.47
C GLU A 337 -24.68 36.38 18.74
N PRO A 338 -25.25 36.68 19.93
CA PRO A 338 -24.82 36.15 21.22
C PRO A 338 -25.35 34.72 21.52
N PRO A 339 -24.78 34.01 22.51
CA PRO A 339 -25.03 32.57 22.70
C PRO A 339 -26.33 32.29 23.46
N LEU A 340 -27.08 31.29 23.00
CA LEU A 340 -28.22 30.69 23.71
C LEU A 340 -27.80 29.45 24.53
N PRO A 341 -28.54 29.12 25.61
CA PRO A 341 -28.08 28.22 26.66
C PRO A 341 -28.21 26.72 26.32
N TYR A 342 -27.36 25.96 27.01
CA TYR A 342 -27.12 24.52 26.99
C TYR A 342 -28.28 23.60 26.60
N GLY A 343 -27.98 22.66 25.69
CA GLY A 343 -28.77 21.43 25.50
C GLY A 343 -29.13 21.10 24.05
N ARG A 344 -28.18 21.06 23.11
CA ARG A 344 -28.29 20.40 21.79
C ARG A 344 -26.90 20.28 21.17
N CYS A 345 -26.47 19.06 20.83
CA CYS A 345 -25.17 18.76 20.22
C CYS A 345 -24.96 19.55 18.92
N GLN A 346 -23.97 20.43 18.92
CA GLN A 346 -23.58 21.26 17.77
C GLN A 346 -22.71 20.46 16.78
N CYS A 347 -23.31 19.91 15.74
CA CYS A 347 -22.63 19.70 14.46
C CYS A 347 -22.56 21.05 13.71
N TYR A 348 -21.66 21.93 14.14
CA TYR A 348 -21.44 23.25 13.51
C TYR A 348 -19.94 23.58 13.32
N ILE A 349 -19.09 22.56 13.14
CA ILE A 349 -17.63 22.76 13.06
C ILE A 349 -17.08 22.80 11.61
N LEU A 350 -17.87 22.52 10.57
CA LEU A 350 -17.37 22.49 9.19
C LEU A 350 -17.56 23.76 8.34
N ALA A 351 -18.00 24.89 8.93
CA ALA A 351 -18.28 26.10 8.14
C ALA A 351 -17.53 27.38 8.52
N ASN A 352 -16.71 27.43 9.58
CA ASN A 352 -16.25 28.73 10.12
C ASN A 352 -14.78 28.86 10.53
N LYS A 353 -13.83 28.07 9.97
CA LYS A 353 -12.40 28.25 10.28
C LYS A 353 -11.41 28.14 9.11
N CYS A 354 -11.83 28.50 7.89
CA CYS A 354 -10.89 28.83 6.81
C CYS A 354 -11.01 30.33 6.51
N GLY A 355 -10.24 31.13 7.23
CA GLY A 355 -10.27 32.60 7.12
C GLY A 355 -9.36 33.27 8.13
N ALA A 356 -8.05 33.01 8.01
CA ALA A 356 -6.91 33.86 8.36
C ALA A 356 -5.64 33.04 8.19
#